data_AF-A0A2D6XSN3-F1
#
_entry.id   AF-A0A2D6XSN3-F1
#
_cell.length_a   1.000
_cell.length_b   1.000
_cell.length_c   1.000
_cell.angle_alpha   90.00
_cell.angle_beta   90.00
_cell.angle_gamma   90.00
#
_symmetry.space_group_name_H-M   'P 1'
#
loop_
_entity.id
_entity.type
_entity.pdbx_description
1 polymer ?
#
loop_
_entity_poly.entity_id
_entity_poly.type
_entity_poly.pdbx_seq_one_letter_code
_entity_poly.pdbx_strand_id
1 'polypeptide(L)' 'YSRVLRAGFRTGDDAPMAVIELVDRDVNARKVDKPKKVETKKKDKETLPKTAAK' A
#
# COMPACT_ATOMS: atom_id res chain seq x y z
N TYR A 1 -8.03 -9.22 11.39
CA TYR A 1 -8.24 -10.52 10.72
C TYR A 1 -8.80 -10.28 9.32
N SER A 2 -8.40 -11.09 8.35
CA SER A 2 -8.90 -11.03 6.97
C SER A 2 -9.35 -12.42 6.53
N ARG A 3 -10.45 -12.50 5.79
CA ARG A 3 -10.91 -13.73 5.15
C ARG A 3 -10.70 -13.60 3.64
N VAL A 4 -10.22 -14.67 3.03
CA VAL A 4 -10.01 -14.77 1.59
C VAL A 4 -10.89 -15.88 1.04
N LEU A 5 -11.71 -15.55 0.04
CA LEU A 5 -12.61 -16.48 -0.62
C LEU A 5 -12.22 -16.58 -2.10
N ARG A 6 -12.14 -17.80 -2.62
CA ARG A 6 -11.83 -18.05 -4.04
C ARG A 6 -12.98 -17.56 -4.90
N ALA A 7 -12.67 -16.80 -5.95
CA ALA A 7 -13.65 -16.16 -6.82
C ALA A 7 -13.54 -16.59 -8.29
N GLY A 8 -12.91 -17.73 -8.55
CA GLY A 8 -12.75 -18.27 -9.91
C GLY A 8 -11.56 -17.68 -10.66
N PHE A 9 -11.70 -17.54 -11.97
CA PHE A 9 -10.67 -17.02 -12.88
C PHE A 9 -11.21 -15.83 -13.67
N ARG A 10 -10.33 -14.86 -13.95
CA ARG A 10 -10.64 -13.68 -14.75
C ARG A 10 -10.74 -14.06 -16.23
N THR A 11 -11.77 -13.56 -16.90
CA THR A 11 -11.95 -13.74 -18.34
C THR A 11 -10.87 -13.00 -19.14
N GLY A 12 -10.25 -13.69 -20.09
CA GLY A 12 -9.28 -13.15 -21.04
C GLY A 12 -7.84 -13.56 -20.76
N ASP A 13 -7.49 -13.79 -19.50
CA ASP A 13 -6.13 -14.20 -19.10
C ASP A 13 -6.10 -15.34 -18.09
N ASP A 14 -7.25 -15.95 -17.79
CA ASP A 14 -7.43 -17.04 -16.82
C ASP A 14 -6.70 -16.78 -15.49
N ALA A 15 -6.62 -15.51 -15.07
CA ALA A 15 -5.93 -15.16 -13.84
C ALA A 15 -6.77 -15.54 -12.62
N PRO A 16 -6.22 -16.21 -11.59
CA PRO A 16 -6.99 -16.61 -10.41
C PRO A 16 -7.44 -15.39 -9.61
N MET A 17 -8.73 -15.33 -9.29
CA MET A 17 -9.33 -14.24 -8.53
C MET A 17 -9.74 -14.69 -7.12
N ALA A 18 -9.69 -13.74 -6.19
CA ALA A 18 -10.18 -13.92 -4.83
C ALA A 18 -10.84 -12.64 -4.32
N VAL A 19 -11.83 -12.81 -3.44
CA VAL A 19 -12.44 -11.73 -2.66
C VAL A 19 -11.79 -11.71 -1.29
N ILE A 20 -11.40 -10.52 -0.84
CA ILE A 20 -10.86 -10.30 0.50
C ILE A 20 -11.80 -9.43 1.31
N GLU A 21 -12.14 -9.88 2.51
CA GLU A 21 -12.94 -9.13 3.47
C GLU A 21 -12.21 -8.99 4.82
N LEU A 22 -12.47 -7.89 5.51
CA LEU A 22 -11.99 -7.64 6.86
C LEU A 22 -13.11 -8.03 7.83
N VAL A 23 -12.89 -9.09 8.60
CA VAL A 23 -13.93 -9.70 9.46
C VAL A 23 -14.31 -8.77 10.61
N ASP A 24 -13.33 -8.23 11.31
CA ASP A 24 -13.54 -7.39 12.50
C ASP A 24 -13.26 -5.93 12.19
N ARG A 25 -13.83 -5.44 11.08
CA ARG A 25 -13.64 -4.05 10.69
C ARG A 25 -14.53 -3.15 11.56
N ASP A 26 -13.91 -2.27 12.34
CA ASP A 26 -14.62 -1.18 13.01
C ASP A 26 -15.09 -0.14 11.99
N VAL A 27 -16.41 0.01 11.88
CA VAL A 27 -17.09 0.97 10.99
C VAL A 27 -16.89 2.42 11.44
N ASN A 28 -16.62 2.65 12.73
CA ASN A 28 -16.48 3.98 13.31
C ASN A 28 -15.06 4.57 13.13
N ALA A 29 -14.05 3.73 12.94
CA ALA A 29 -12.66 4.16 12.70
C ALA A 29 -12.47 5.02 11.43
N ARG A 30 -13.42 4.98 10.50
CA ARG A 30 -13.39 5.75 9.24
C ARG A 30 -13.80 7.23 9.44
N LYS A 31 -14.45 7.55 10.56
CA LYS A 31 -14.92 8.90 10.90
C LYS A 31 -13.92 9.72 11.71
N VAL A 32 -12.78 9.14 12.09
CA VAL A 32 -11.69 9.91 12.69
C VAL A 32 -11.01 10.67 11.57
N ASP A 33 -11.39 11.93 11.43
CA ASP A 33 -10.75 12.90 10.54
C ASP A 33 -9.26 12.95 10.93
N LYS A 34 -8.43 12.15 10.26
CA LYS A 34 -6.99 12.20 10.45
C LYS A 34 -6.57 13.54 9.88
N PRO A 35 -6.09 14.52 10.69
CA PRO A 35 -5.50 15.71 10.13
C PRO A 35 -4.41 15.25 9.17
N LYS A 36 -4.51 15.66 7.89
CA LYS A 36 -3.50 15.36 6.87
C LYS A 36 -2.14 15.74 7.45
N LYS A 37 -1.33 14.76 7.83
CA LYS A 37 0.11 14.99 7.95
C LYS A 37 0.60 15.17 6.53
N VAL A 38 0.70 16.43 6.14
CA VAL A 38 1.36 16.86 4.91
C VAL A 38 2.80 16.38 5.05
N GLU A 39 3.14 15.24 4.48
CA GLU A 39 4.55 14.87 4.31
C GLU A 39 5.10 15.80 3.24
N THR A 40 5.69 16.89 3.70
CA THR A 40 6.49 17.81 2.91
C THR A 40 7.54 17.01 2.17
N LYS A 41 7.45 17.02 0.84
CA LYS A 41 8.52 16.58 -0.06
C LYS A 41 9.82 17.29 0.35
N LYS A 42 10.78 16.58 0.96
CA LYS A 42 12.20 16.95 0.84
C LYS A 42 12.78 16.20 -0.35
N LYS A 43 12.91 16.92 -1.45
CA LYS A 43 13.92 16.64 -2.48
C LYS A 43 15.26 16.99 -1.85
N ASP A 44 16.12 16.02 -1.61
CA ASP A 44 17.56 16.27 -1.56
C ASP A 44 18.19 15.36 -2.63
N LYS A 45 18.49 15.98 -3.77
CA LYS A 45 19.54 15.50 -4.66
C LYS A 45 20.86 15.79 -3.93
N GLU A 46 21.66 14.78 -3.65
CA GLU A 46 23.11 14.97 -3.69
C GLU A 46 23.83 13.64 -3.96
N THR A 47 24.32 13.56 -5.20
CA THR A 47 25.41 12.70 -5.62
C THR A 47 26.66 13.04 -4.80
N LEU A 48 27.18 12.09 -4.02
CA LEU A 48 28.52 12.19 -3.43
C LEU A 48 29.55 11.53 -4.37
N PRO A 49 30.54 12.29 -4.88
CA PRO A 49 31.62 11.78 -5.72
C PRO A 49 32.85 11.35 -4.89
N LYS A 50 33.63 10.43 -5.47
CA LYS A 50 35.07 10.16 -5.27
C LYS A 50 35.53 9.49 -3.96
N THR A 51 35.63 8.16 -4.01
CA THR A 51 36.76 7.41 -3.44
C THR A 51 37.95 7.47 -4.41
N ALA A 52 39.01 8.21 -4.06
CA ALA A 52 40.37 8.01 -4.54
C ALA A 52 41.33 8.87 -3.70
N ALA A 53 41.87 8.28 -2.64
CA ALA A 53 43.08 8.73 -1.97
C ALA A 53 43.97 7.49 -1.77
N LYS A 54 44.82 7.22 -2.77
CA LYS A 54 46.15 6.63 -2.63
C LYS A 54 46.91 6.83 -3.93
#